data_AF-A0A1B6C3E3-F1
#
_entry.id   AF-A0A1B6C3E3-F1
#
_cell.length_a   1.000
_cell.length_b   1.000
_cell.length_c   1.000
_cell.angle_alpha   90.00
_cell.angle_beta   90.00
_cell.angle_gamma   90.00
#
_symmetry.space_group_name_H-M   'P 1'
#
loop_
_entity.id
_entity.type
_entity.pdbx_description
1 polymer ?
#
loop_
_entity_poly.entity_id
_entity_poly.type
_entity_poly.pdbx_seq_one_letter_code
_entity_poly.pdbx_strand_id
1 'polypeptide(L)'
;MEGILWKWTNYWNGWQTRWFVIENGILSYYMSQEEVNQGCKGSMKVSALEIILNTVDTSRMDLVIPGEKHIYLKASSSQERQQWLVALGSSKACLTSRHRKESVADCNPDSLKTKKNELRLYCDLLMQQVHMVKTAVGDENKPDLKRLSEGSCLLAATCDTFIKTLEECMKINNSTLSPYEVQENILSISKSKLTTPTVPIMKTNLNGRKT
;
A
#
# COMPACT_ATOMS: atom_id res chain seq x y z
N MET A 1 -5.55 -14.31 14.73
CA MET A 1 -6.20 -15.29 15.62
C MET A 1 -6.60 -16.47 14.77
N GLU A 2 -6.39 -17.69 15.24
CA GLU A 2 -6.73 -18.91 14.52
C GLU A 2 -7.24 -19.99 15.48
N GLY A 3 -8.05 -20.91 14.98
CA GLY A 3 -8.63 -21.98 15.80
C GLY A 3 -9.79 -22.72 15.13
N ILE A 4 -10.27 -23.77 15.78
CA ILE A 4 -11.38 -24.58 15.29
C ILE A 4 -12.71 -23.95 15.72
N LEU A 5 -13.62 -23.77 14.76
CA LEU A 5 -15.03 -23.47 15.05
C LEU A 5 -15.92 -24.47 14.36
N TRP A 6 -17.07 -24.74 14.97
CA TRP A 6 -18.14 -25.49 14.36
C TRP A 6 -18.93 -24.56 13.46
N LYS A 7 -18.98 -24.86 12.17
CA LYS A 7 -19.76 -24.15 11.17
C LYS A 7 -20.99 -24.97 10.81
N TRP A 8 -22.17 -24.35 10.85
CA TRP A 8 -23.37 -24.97 10.27
C TRP A 8 -23.24 -25.07 8.75
N THR A 9 -23.53 -26.24 8.21
CA THR A 9 -23.41 -26.52 6.78
C THR A 9 -24.79 -26.65 6.12
N ASN A 10 -25.59 -27.63 6.53
CA ASN A 10 -26.97 -27.85 6.07
C ASN A 10 -27.71 -28.78 7.06
N TYR A 11 -28.98 -29.06 6.81
CA TYR A 11 -29.78 -29.95 7.67
C TYR A 11 -29.29 -31.40 7.71
N TRP A 12 -28.57 -31.86 6.68
CA TRP A 12 -28.08 -33.24 6.58
C TRP A 12 -26.79 -33.45 7.37
N ASN A 13 -25.83 -32.53 7.23
CA ASN A 13 -24.48 -32.60 7.79
C ASN A 13 -24.34 -31.81 9.10
N GLY A 14 -25.26 -30.90 9.38
CA GLY A 14 -25.32 -30.10 10.59
C GLY A 14 -24.06 -29.25 10.83
N TRP A 15 -23.59 -29.28 12.08
CA TRP A 15 -22.39 -28.59 12.54
C TRP A 15 -21.14 -29.39 12.18
N GLN A 16 -20.18 -28.75 11.52
CA GLN A 16 -18.93 -29.35 11.10
C GLN A 16 -17.75 -28.50 11.56
N THR A 17 -16.69 -29.12 12.08
CA THR A 17 -15.47 -28.41 12.49
C THR A 17 -14.74 -27.86 11.26
N ARG A 18 -14.29 -26.62 11.34
CA ARG A 18 -13.48 -25.97 10.32
C ARG A 18 -12.41 -25.14 11.01
N TRP A 19 -11.24 -25.06 10.38
CA TRP A 19 -10.16 -24.19 10.85
C TRP A 19 -10.43 -22.78 10.36
N PHE A 20 -10.54 -21.83 11.28
CA PHE A 20 -10.73 -20.41 10.97
C PHE A 20 -9.48 -19.63 11.29
N VAL A 21 -9.21 -18.61 10.49
CA VAL A 21 -8.09 -17.69 10.66
C VAL A 21 -8.59 -16.27 10.41
N ILE A 22 -8.34 -15.37 11.36
CA ILE A 22 -8.49 -13.92 11.20
C ILE A 22 -7.10 -13.34 11.00
N GLU A 23 -6.91 -12.75 9.83
CA GLU A 23 -5.68 -12.08 9.43
C GLU A 23 -6.01 -10.89 8.55
N ASN A 24 -5.33 -9.75 8.77
CA ASN A 24 -5.46 -8.53 7.96
C ASN A 24 -6.91 -8.05 7.76
N GLY A 25 -7.78 -8.27 8.75
CA GLY A 25 -9.19 -7.86 8.67
C GLY A 25 -10.07 -8.78 7.83
N ILE A 26 -9.58 -9.96 7.47
CA ILE A 26 -10.29 -10.98 6.71
C ILE A 26 -10.39 -12.23 7.59
N LEU A 27 -11.61 -12.77 7.72
CA LEU A 27 -11.85 -14.08 8.32
C LEU A 27 -11.93 -15.12 7.20
N SER A 28 -10.97 -16.03 7.17
CA SER A 28 -10.87 -17.13 6.22
C SER A 28 -11.10 -18.47 6.91
N TYR A 29 -11.62 -19.46 6.19
CA TYR A 29 -11.77 -20.81 6.73
C TYR A 29 -11.32 -21.91 5.77
N TYR A 30 -10.85 -22.99 6.37
CA TYR A 30 -10.24 -24.16 5.75
C TYR A 30 -10.90 -25.42 6.31
N MET A 31 -10.71 -26.56 5.63
CA MET A 31 -11.26 -27.84 6.10
C MET A 31 -10.52 -28.31 7.36
N SER A 32 -9.19 -28.25 7.36
CA SER A 32 -8.34 -28.48 8.54
C SER A 32 -7.15 -27.51 8.57
N GLN A 33 -6.36 -27.54 9.65
CA GLN A 33 -5.18 -26.69 9.82
C GLN A 33 -4.05 -27.05 8.83
N GLU A 34 -3.94 -28.33 8.47
CA GLU A 34 -2.90 -28.86 7.56
C GLU A 34 -3.23 -28.55 6.09
N GLU A 35 -4.52 -28.32 5.78
CA GLU A 35 -5.01 -28.02 4.44
C GLU A 35 -5.01 -26.52 4.09
N VAL A 36 -4.35 -25.67 4.89
CA VAL A 36 -4.19 -24.24 4.58
C VAL A 36 -3.51 -24.04 3.21
N ASN A 37 -2.59 -24.94 2.84
CA ASN A 37 -1.88 -24.93 1.56
C ASN A 37 -2.75 -25.39 0.36
N GLN A 38 -3.93 -25.97 0.60
CA GLN A 38 -4.86 -26.39 -0.46
C GLN A 38 -5.83 -25.28 -0.88
N GLY A 39 -5.70 -24.08 -0.28
CA GLY A 39 -6.50 -22.92 -0.58
C GLY A 39 -7.74 -22.77 0.31
N CYS A 40 -8.14 -21.52 0.53
CA CYS A 40 -9.27 -21.21 1.40
C CYS A 40 -10.61 -21.66 0.80
N LYS A 41 -11.50 -22.23 1.63
CA LYS A 41 -12.87 -22.60 1.22
C LYS A 41 -13.83 -21.42 1.22
N GLY A 42 -13.40 -20.33 1.84
CA GLY A 42 -14.04 -19.04 1.72
C GLY A 42 -13.46 -18.05 2.70
N SER A 43 -13.64 -16.79 2.37
CA SER A 43 -13.20 -15.66 3.18
C SER A 43 -14.32 -14.64 3.29
N MET A 44 -14.25 -13.78 4.30
CA MET A 44 -15.16 -12.68 4.53
C MET A 44 -14.43 -11.49 5.15
N LYS A 45 -14.78 -10.28 4.72
CA LYS A 45 -14.21 -9.06 5.31
C LYS A 45 -14.85 -8.80 6.66
N VAL A 46 -14.03 -8.70 7.70
CA VAL A 46 -14.49 -8.46 9.09
C VAL A 46 -15.11 -7.06 9.23
N SER A 47 -14.69 -6.08 8.43
CA SER A 47 -15.26 -4.73 8.43
C SER A 47 -16.74 -4.68 8.07
N ALA A 48 -17.18 -5.49 7.12
CA ALA A 48 -18.57 -5.56 6.65
C ALA A 48 -19.44 -6.50 7.48
N LEU A 49 -18.86 -7.15 8.49
CA LEU A 49 -19.49 -8.23 9.22
C LEU A 49 -20.27 -7.75 10.43
N GLU A 50 -21.54 -8.11 10.52
CA GLU A 50 -22.37 -7.99 11.71
C GLU A 50 -22.33 -9.27 12.53
N ILE A 51 -22.10 -9.14 13.83
CA ILE A 51 -21.96 -10.26 14.75
C ILE A 51 -23.21 -10.30 15.61
N ILE A 52 -24.00 -11.36 15.47
CA ILE A 52 -25.21 -11.60 16.23
C ILE A 52 -24.91 -12.65 17.31
N LEU A 53 -25.20 -12.30 18.55
CA LEU A 53 -24.96 -13.16 19.70
C LEU A 53 -26.25 -13.88 20.08
N ASN A 54 -26.16 -15.20 20.27
CA ASN A 54 -27.26 -15.91 20.88
C ASN A 54 -27.25 -15.67 22.41
N THR A 55 -28.43 -15.37 22.97
CA THR A 55 -28.63 -15.15 24.42
C THR A 55 -28.83 -16.46 25.17
N VAL A 56 -29.27 -17.52 24.48
CA VAL A 56 -29.55 -18.84 25.08
C VAL A 56 -28.32 -19.74 25.04
N ASP A 57 -27.67 -19.85 23.88
CA ASP A 57 -26.43 -20.64 23.74
C ASP A 57 -25.20 -19.74 23.87
N THR A 58 -24.52 -19.86 25.01
CA THR A 58 -23.31 -19.09 25.32
C THR A 58 -22.10 -19.49 24.48
N SER A 59 -22.17 -20.54 23.66
CA SER A 59 -21.11 -20.96 22.73
C SER A 59 -21.36 -20.57 21.27
N ARG A 60 -22.58 -20.13 20.92
CA ARG A 60 -22.98 -19.83 19.54
C ARG A 60 -22.86 -18.34 19.20
N MET A 61 -22.39 -18.05 17.98
CA MET A 61 -22.34 -16.72 17.39
C MET A 61 -22.64 -16.79 15.89
N ASP A 62 -23.42 -15.84 15.40
CA ASP A 62 -23.86 -15.80 14.01
C ASP A 62 -23.18 -14.61 13.31
N LEU A 63 -22.58 -14.85 12.15
CA LEU A 63 -21.80 -13.89 11.38
C LEU A 63 -22.55 -13.55 10.09
N VAL A 64 -22.94 -12.29 9.93
CA VAL A 64 -23.80 -11.83 8.83
C VAL A 64 -23.13 -10.71 8.04
N ILE A 65 -23.09 -10.83 6.71
CA ILE A 65 -22.85 -9.72 5.80
C ILE A 65 -24.19 -9.39 5.15
N PRO A 66 -24.78 -8.23 5.44
CA PRO A 66 -26.06 -7.81 4.87
C PRO A 66 -26.06 -7.94 3.34
N GLY A 67 -27.03 -8.68 2.79
CA GLY A 67 -27.20 -8.86 1.35
C GLY A 67 -26.26 -9.87 0.67
N GLU A 68 -25.28 -10.45 1.38
CA GLU A 68 -24.33 -11.40 0.78
C GLU A 68 -24.36 -12.77 1.45
N LYS A 69 -24.10 -12.84 2.76
CA LYS A 69 -23.74 -14.10 3.39
C LYS A 69 -24.14 -14.17 4.84
N HIS A 70 -24.62 -15.34 5.26
CA HIS A 70 -24.92 -15.65 6.65
C HIS A 70 -24.23 -16.96 7.03
N ILE A 71 -23.41 -16.94 8.07
CA ILE A 71 -22.75 -18.12 8.62
C ILE A 71 -23.08 -18.26 10.11
N TYR A 72 -23.52 -19.44 10.49
CA TYR A 72 -23.72 -19.81 11.89
C TYR A 72 -22.46 -20.52 12.41
N LEU A 73 -21.90 -20.02 13.50
CA LEU A 73 -20.70 -20.55 14.14
C LEU A 73 -20.94 -20.90 15.61
N LYS A 74 -20.22 -21.90 16.09
CA LYS A 74 -20.21 -22.31 17.49
C LYS A 74 -18.78 -22.64 17.92
N ALA A 75 -18.35 -22.07 19.04
CA ALA A 75 -17.07 -22.36 19.64
C ALA A 75 -17.14 -23.60 20.55
N SER A 76 -15.99 -24.16 20.92
CA SER A 76 -15.94 -25.30 21.85
C SER A 76 -16.39 -24.93 23.26
N SER A 77 -16.18 -23.67 23.66
CA SER A 77 -16.54 -23.14 24.98
C SER A 77 -16.99 -21.68 24.91
N SER A 78 -17.64 -21.19 25.96
CA SER A 78 -17.99 -19.77 26.10
C SER A 78 -16.75 -18.87 26.17
N GLN A 79 -15.65 -19.37 26.76
CA GLN A 79 -14.37 -18.67 26.81
C GLN A 79 -13.76 -18.51 25.42
N GLU A 80 -13.72 -19.59 24.64
CA GLU A 80 -13.19 -19.54 23.28
C GLU A 80 -14.06 -18.64 22.40
N ARG A 81 -15.39 -18.73 22.52
CA ARG A 81 -16.31 -17.77 21.87
C ARG A 81 -15.91 -16.33 22.22
N GLN A 82 -15.70 -16.04 23.50
CA GLN A 82 -15.33 -14.69 23.93
C GLN A 82 -14.02 -14.23 23.28
N GLN A 83 -13.00 -15.10 23.20
CA GLN A 83 -11.75 -14.79 22.49
C GLN A 83 -12.00 -14.46 21.02
N TRP A 84 -12.85 -15.23 20.34
CA TRP A 84 -13.22 -14.95 18.95
C TRP A 84 -13.96 -13.63 18.80
N LEU A 85 -14.91 -13.32 19.69
CA LEU A 85 -15.62 -12.05 19.69
C LEU A 85 -14.68 -10.87 19.90
N VAL A 86 -13.74 -10.98 20.84
CA VAL A 86 -12.73 -9.96 21.08
C VAL A 86 -11.84 -9.77 19.85
N ALA A 87 -11.38 -10.84 19.20
CA ALA A 87 -10.54 -10.74 18.02
C ALA A 87 -11.28 -10.18 16.80
N LEU A 88 -12.53 -10.61 16.56
CA LEU A 88 -13.38 -10.07 15.50
C LEU A 88 -13.71 -8.60 15.74
N GLY A 89 -14.10 -8.25 16.97
CA GLY A 89 -14.41 -6.88 17.36
C GLY A 89 -13.18 -5.97 17.27
N SER A 90 -12.02 -6.43 17.74
CA SER A 90 -10.75 -5.70 17.62
C SER A 90 -10.37 -5.52 16.16
N SER A 91 -10.45 -6.58 15.35
CA SER A 91 -10.17 -6.50 13.90
C SER A 91 -11.12 -5.53 13.20
N LYS A 92 -12.42 -5.54 13.54
CA LYS A 92 -13.40 -4.60 13.00
C LYS A 92 -13.09 -3.16 13.43
N ALA A 93 -12.78 -2.94 14.71
CA ALA A 93 -12.45 -1.62 15.26
C ALA A 93 -11.15 -1.05 14.67
N CYS A 94 -10.12 -1.88 14.47
CA CYS A 94 -8.88 -1.48 13.80
C CYS A 94 -9.15 -1.05 12.34
N LEU A 95 -10.11 -1.66 11.65
CA LEU A 95 -10.48 -1.27 10.28
C LEU A 95 -11.34 0.01 10.24
N THR A 96 -12.25 0.21 11.19
CA THR A 96 -13.05 1.43 11.27
C THR A 96 -12.21 2.62 11.78
N SER A 97 -11.25 2.36 12.67
CA SER A 97 -10.24 3.34 13.07
C SER A 97 -9.26 3.67 11.94
N ARG A 98 -9.16 2.86 10.88
CA ARG A 98 -8.38 3.24 9.68
C ARG A 98 -9.08 4.29 8.80
N HIS A 99 -10.31 4.71 9.12
CA HIS A 99 -10.85 6.01 8.67
C HIS A 99 -10.47 7.18 9.58
N ARG A 100 -9.70 6.93 10.66
CA ARG A 100 -9.20 7.93 11.60
C ARG A 100 -7.93 7.40 12.33
N LYS A 101 -6.78 7.39 11.63
CA LYS A 101 -5.38 7.22 12.14
C LYS A 101 -4.85 5.77 12.37
N GLU A 102 -3.70 5.47 11.74
CA GLU A 102 -2.80 4.27 11.79
C GLU A 102 -2.29 3.88 13.20
N SER A 103 -1.82 2.66 13.53
CA SER A 103 -0.70 1.83 12.98
C SER A 103 -0.74 0.42 13.65
N VAL A 104 -0.12 -0.68 13.18
CA VAL A 104 1.33 -0.99 13.14
C VAL A 104 1.64 -2.08 12.09
N ALA A 105 2.70 -1.83 11.31
CA ALA A 105 3.51 -2.73 10.47
C ALA A 105 2.81 -3.51 9.34
N ASP A 106 2.60 -2.86 8.19
CA ASP A 106 3.27 -3.21 6.91
C ASP A 106 3.00 -2.11 5.86
N CYS A 107 3.98 -1.79 5.02
CA CYS A 107 4.08 -0.74 3.98
C CYS A 107 2.93 0.29 3.83
N ASN A 108 3.21 1.56 4.19
CA ASN A 108 2.24 2.66 4.29
C ASN A 108 1.96 3.40 2.94
N PRO A 109 0.79 3.19 2.28
CA PRO A 109 0.41 3.94 1.08
C PRO A 109 0.02 5.40 1.34
N ASP A 110 -0.17 5.81 2.60
CA ASP A 110 -0.54 7.17 2.99
C ASP A 110 0.67 8.05 3.34
N SER A 111 1.80 7.44 3.75
CA SER A 111 3.09 8.14 3.90
C SER A 111 3.57 8.69 2.56
N LEU A 112 3.48 7.90 1.48
CA LEU A 112 3.87 8.35 0.14
C LEU A 112 2.99 9.50 -0.35
N LYS A 113 1.67 9.45 -0.10
CA LYS A 113 0.75 10.54 -0.47
C LYS A 113 1.07 11.82 0.29
N THR A 114 1.37 11.72 1.58
CA THR A 114 1.74 12.87 2.41
C THR A 114 3.03 13.50 1.92
N LYS A 115 4.06 12.69 1.69
CA LYS A 115 5.35 13.14 1.16
C LYS A 115 5.22 13.74 -0.25
N LYS A 116 4.36 13.18 -1.10
CA LYS A 116 4.03 13.77 -2.41
C LYS A 116 3.36 15.16 -2.28
N ASN A 117 2.54 15.37 -1.25
CA ASN A 117 1.94 16.68 -0.99
C ASN A 117 2.97 17.68 -0.43
N GLU A 118 3.87 17.24 0.46
CA GLU A 118 5.01 18.06 0.93
C GLU A 118 5.87 18.52 -0.26
N LEU A 119 6.20 17.62 -1.18
CA LEU A 119 6.97 17.97 -2.38
C LEU A 119 6.27 19.02 -3.25
N ARG A 120 4.93 18.96 -3.38
CA ARG A 120 4.18 19.99 -4.12
C ARG A 120 4.26 21.35 -3.43
N LEU A 121 4.11 21.39 -2.10
CA LEU A 121 4.26 22.63 -1.33
C LEU A 121 5.67 23.22 -1.47
N TYR A 122 6.70 22.37 -1.47
CA TYR A 122 8.06 22.82 -1.74
C TYR A 122 8.24 23.36 -3.16
N CYS A 123 7.62 22.76 -4.18
CA CYS A 123 7.64 23.32 -5.54
C CYS A 123 7.03 24.73 -5.59
N ASP A 124 5.89 24.94 -4.91
CA ASP A 124 5.25 26.26 -4.84
C ASP A 124 6.14 27.28 -4.11
N LEU A 125 6.77 26.86 -2.99
CA LEU A 125 7.68 27.70 -2.22
C LEU A 125 8.95 28.05 -2.99
N LEU A 126 9.56 27.10 -3.71
CA LEU A 126 10.71 27.33 -4.58
C LEU A 126 10.37 28.33 -5.68
N MET A 127 9.20 28.20 -6.30
CA MET A 127 8.73 29.16 -7.31
C MET A 127 8.59 30.57 -6.74
N GLN A 128 8.06 30.70 -5.51
CA GLN A 128 7.94 31.99 -4.84
C GLN A 128 9.31 32.59 -4.51
N GLN A 129 10.26 31.78 -4.02
CA GLN A 129 11.63 32.23 -3.69
C GLN A 129 12.42 32.63 -4.94
N VAL A 130 12.28 31.88 -6.05
CA VAL A 130 12.87 32.24 -7.35
C VAL A 130 12.29 33.56 -7.87
N HIS A 131 10.97 33.75 -7.75
CA HIS A 131 10.34 35.02 -8.13
C HIS A 131 10.85 36.19 -7.29
N MET A 132 11.01 36.00 -5.98
CA MET A 132 11.55 37.00 -5.07
C MET A 132 12.99 37.40 -5.44
N VAL A 133 13.84 36.42 -5.74
CA VAL A 133 15.22 36.65 -6.22
C VAL A 133 15.19 37.38 -7.57
N LYS A 134 14.34 36.97 -8.51
CA LYS A 134 14.22 37.59 -9.84
C LYS A 134 13.78 39.05 -9.77
N THR A 135 12.82 39.38 -8.91
CA THR A 135 12.31 40.75 -8.74
C THR A 135 13.32 41.64 -8.02
N ALA A 136 14.08 41.10 -7.06
CA ALA A 136 15.16 41.84 -6.39
C ALA A 136 16.33 42.22 -7.32
N VAL A 137 16.46 41.54 -8.46
CA VAL A 137 17.48 41.81 -9.50
C VAL A 137 16.95 42.71 -10.62
N GLY A 138 15.62 42.75 -10.84
CA GLY A 138 15.00 43.46 -11.97
C GLY A 138 14.70 44.95 -11.75
N ASP A 139 15.06 45.52 -10.59
CA ASP A 139 14.82 46.94 -10.31
C ASP A 139 16.01 47.79 -10.82
N GLU A 140 15.79 48.49 -11.93
CA GLU A 140 16.77 49.14 -12.83
C GLU A 140 17.73 50.19 -12.20
N ASN A 141 17.83 50.34 -10.87
CA ASN A 141 18.81 51.29 -10.29
C ASN A 141 19.50 50.89 -8.98
N LYS A 142 19.16 49.77 -8.34
CA LYS A 142 19.98 49.20 -7.24
C LYS A 142 19.42 47.83 -6.84
N PRO A 143 20.14 46.72 -7.03
CA PRO A 143 19.66 45.44 -6.52
C PRO A 143 19.56 45.50 -4.98
N ASP A 144 18.43 45.05 -4.44
CA ASP A 144 18.24 44.93 -2.99
C ASP A 144 19.07 43.73 -2.50
N LEU A 145 20.36 43.96 -2.24
CA LEU A 145 21.33 42.92 -1.84
C LEU A 145 20.85 42.12 -0.62
N LYS A 146 20.09 42.73 0.29
CA LYS A 146 19.57 42.03 1.47
C LYS A 146 18.50 41.03 1.05
N ARG A 147 17.52 41.45 0.25
CA ARG A 147 16.48 40.55 -0.26
C ARG A 147 16.99 39.48 -1.21
N LEU A 148 18.01 39.79 -2.00
CA LEU A 148 18.68 38.82 -2.85
C LEU A 148 19.37 37.73 -2.02
N SER A 149 20.12 38.13 -0.99
CA SER A 149 20.81 37.22 -0.08
C SER A 149 19.82 36.36 0.71
N GLU A 150 18.78 36.97 1.26
CA GLU A 150 17.70 36.27 1.97
C GLU A 150 16.98 35.27 1.06
N GLY A 151 16.63 35.67 -0.15
CA GLY A 151 16.00 34.78 -1.12
C GLY A 151 16.89 33.62 -1.56
N SER A 152 18.19 33.86 -1.73
CA SER A 152 19.15 32.81 -2.08
C SER A 152 19.36 31.82 -0.94
N CYS A 153 19.41 32.31 0.31
CA CYS A 153 19.54 31.47 1.50
C CYS A 153 18.28 30.60 1.72
N LEU A 154 17.09 31.20 1.59
CA LEU A 154 15.81 30.48 1.69
C LEU A 154 15.65 29.44 0.58
N LEU A 155 16.10 29.75 -0.64
CA LEU A 155 16.11 28.83 -1.76
C LEU A 155 16.99 27.61 -1.49
N ALA A 156 18.21 27.82 -1.00
CA ALA A 156 19.13 26.73 -0.63
C ALA A 156 18.50 25.82 0.43
N ALA A 157 17.95 26.39 1.50
CA ALA A 157 17.31 25.63 2.58
C ALA A 157 16.08 24.83 2.09
N THR A 158 15.30 25.38 1.17
CA THR A 158 14.12 24.72 0.60
C THR A 158 14.52 23.59 -0.35
N CYS A 159 15.55 23.79 -1.17
CA CYS A 159 16.13 22.74 -2.01
C CYS A 159 16.65 21.55 -1.17
N ASP A 160 17.38 21.81 -0.08
CA ASP A 160 17.91 20.77 0.80
C ASP A 160 16.78 19.93 1.42
N THR A 161 15.72 20.59 1.86
CA THR A 161 14.55 19.93 2.46
C THR A 161 13.74 19.16 1.41
N PHE A 162 13.63 19.70 0.19
CA PHE A 162 13.00 19.02 -0.94
C PHE A 162 13.73 17.72 -1.30
N ILE A 163 15.06 17.77 -1.41
CA ILE A 163 15.89 16.61 -1.77
C ILE A 163 15.75 15.51 -0.71
N LYS A 164 15.86 15.84 0.58
CA LYS A 164 15.65 14.88 1.69
C LYS A 164 14.28 14.21 1.61
N THR A 165 13.24 15.00 1.36
CA THR A 165 11.86 14.51 1.26
C THR A 165 11.67 13.62 0.02
N LEU A 166 12.32 13.93 -1.09
CA LEU A 166 12.28 13.14 -2.31
C LEU A 166 13.03 11.82 -2.15
N GLU A 167 14.18 11.82 -1.47
CA GLU A 167 14.90 10.58 -1.12
C GLU A 167 14.06 9.68 -0.22
N GLU A 168 13.34 10.25 0.74
CA GLU A 168 12.37 9.51 1.56
C GLU A 168 11.24 8.92 0.71
N CYS A 169 10.70 9.65 -0.28
CA CYS A 169 9.72 9.12 -1.23
C CYS A 169 10.27 7.92 -2.01
N MET A 170 11.49 8.05 -2.54
CA MET A 170 12.15 6.98 -3.30
C MET A 170 12.42 5.76 -2.43
N LYS A 171 12.85 5.95 -1.17
CA LYS A 171 13.02 4.86 -0.20
C LYS A 171 11.69 4.13 0.06
N ILE A 172 10.61 4.87 0.32
CA ILE A 172 9.27 4.28 0.55
C ILE A 172 8.80 3.50 -0.70
N ASN A 173 8.98 4.07 -1.88
CA ASN A 173 8.60 3.43 -3.15
C ASN A 173 9.42 2.15 -3.43
N ASN A 174 10.73 2.19 -3.20
CA ASN A 174 11.61 1.03 -3.39
C ASN A 174 11.34 -0.08 -2.36
N SER A 175 11.00 0.27 -1.11
CA SER A 175 10.55 -0.71 -0.11
C SER A 175 9.22 -1.37 -0.49
N THR A 176 8.36 -0.69 -1.25
CA THR A 176 7.08 -1.24 -1.75
C THR A 176 7.29 -2.24 -2.89
N LEU A 177 8.40 -2.13 -3.63
CA LEU A 177 8.75 -3.03 -4.74
C LEU A 177 9.56 -4.27 -4.29
N SER A 178 10.02 -4.34 -3.04
CA SER A 178 10.86 -5.44 -2.53
C SER A 178 10.15 -6.38 -1.55
N PRO A 179 9.04 -7.02 -1.97
CA PRO A 179 8.80 -8.41 -1.54
C PRO A 179 8.81 -9.47 -2.66
N TYR A 180 9.03 -9.10 -3.93
CA TYR A 180 8.98 -10.05 -5.06
C TYR A 180 10.06 -9.82 -6.12
N GLU A 181 11.34 -9.80 -5.73
CA GLU A 181 12.43 -9.99 -6.70
C GLU A 181 13.51 -10.92 -6.14
N VAL A 182 13.10 -12.14 -5.81
CA VAL A 182 13.97 -13.31 -5.94
C VAL A 182 13.16 -14.32 -6.76
N GLN A 183 13.68 -14.67 -7.94
CA GLN A 183 13.07 -15.52 -8.98
C GLN A 183 12.01 -14.86 -9.87
N GLU A 184 12.45 -14.04 -10.82
CA GLU A 184 12.25 -14.30 -12.26
C GLU A 184 12.94 -13.18 -13.06
N ASN A 185 14.23 -13.35 -13.38
CA ASN A 185 14.86 -12.64 -14.52
C ASN A 185 16.21 -13.24 -14.96
N ILE A 186 16.38 -14.55 -14.78
CA ILE A 186 17.45 -15.32 -15.42
C ILE A 186 16.83 -16.56 -16.06
N LEU A 187 16.13 -16.41 -17.19
CA LEU A 187 16.29 -17.30 -18.38
C LEU A 187 15.36 -17.03 -19.59
N SER A 188 14.62 -15.92 -19.71
CA SER A 188 13.62 -15.81 -20.79
C SER A 188 13.84 -14.73 -21.85
N ILE A 189 14.95 -13.98 -21.88
CA ILE A 189 15.24 -13.07 -23.02
C ILE A 189 16.75 -13.05 -23.34
N SER A 190 17.23 -14.09 -24.00
CA SER A 190 18.45 -14.00 -24.81
C SER A 190 18.36 -14.92 -26.02
N LYS A 191 17.53 -14.50 -26.98
CA LYS A 191 17.77 -14.57 -28.44
C LYS A 191 16.56 -14.04 -29.21
N SER A 192 16.50 -12.74 -29.39
CA SER A 192 15.95 -12.17 -30.64
C SER A 192 16.47 -10.75 -30.84
N LYS A 193 17.39 -10.68 -31.81
CA LYS A 193 17.82 -9.56 -32.65
C LYS A 193 17.07 -8.23 -32.50
N LEU A 194 17.82 -7.16 -32.25
CA LEU A 194 17.62 -5.86 -32.91
C LEU A 194 18.94 -5.09 -32.85
N THR A 195 19.78 -5.22 -33.88
CA THR A 195 20.06 -4.18 -34.88
C THR A 195 20.21 -2.79 -34.26
N THR A 196 21.46 -2.34 -34.20
CA THR A 196 21.89 -0.97 -33.92
C THR A 196 21.21 0.04 -34.85
N PRO A 197 20.77 1.21 -34.35
CA PRO A 197 20.33 2.30 -35.20
C PRO A 197 21.53 3.00 -35.82
N THR A 198 21.71 2.86 -37.14
CA THR A 198 22.68 3.62 -37.94
C THR A 198 22.13 5.00 -38.24
N VAL A 199 22.81 6.05 -37.77
CA VAL A 199 22.60 7.44 -38.19
C VAL A 199 23.06 7.60 -39.64
N PRO A 200 22.28 8.23 -40.55
CA PRO A 200 22.70 8.41 -41.92
C PRO A 200 23.69 9.58 -42.02
N ILE A 201 24.93 9.28 -42.41
CA ILE A 201 25.94 10.30 -42.76
C ILE A 201 25.85 10.59 -44.26
N MET A 202 25.57 11.86 -44.55
CA MET A 202 25.51 12.51 -45.86
C MET A 202 26.87 12.39 -46.57
N LYS A 203 26.92 11.76 -47.76
CA LYS A 203 28.14 11.69 -48.57
C LYS A 203 28.30 12.98 -49.39
N THR A 204 29.32 13.77 -49.07
CA THR A 204 29.84 14.83 -49.92
C THR A 204 30.60 14.23 -51.10
N ASN A 205 30.14 14.51 -52.33
CA ASN A 205 30.86 14.24 -53.57
C ASN A 205 32.07 15.17 -53.68
N LEU A 206 33.29 14.64 -53.67
CA LEU A 206 34.47 15.33 -54.19
C LEU A 206 34.89 14.70 -55.52
N ASN A 207 34.74 15.51 -56.57
CA ASN A 207 35.31 15.32 -57.90
C ASN A 207 36.85 15.35 -57.85
N GLY A 208 37.48 14.48 -58.63
CA GLY A 208 38.92 14.52 -58.95
C GLY A 208 39.37 13.19 -59.53
N ARG A 209 39.14 12.93 -60.83
CA ARG A 209 40.03 13.27 -61.95
C ARG A 209 41.44 12.70 -61.74
N LYS A 210 41.77 11.65 -62.50
CA LYS A 210 43.10 11.49 -63.11
C LYS A 210 43.00 10.53 -64.30
N THR A 211 43.27 11.14 -65.45
CA THR A 211 43.88 10.57 -66.66
C THR A 211 45.04 9.64 -66.35
#